data_AF-A0A0S3SHH2-F1
#
_entry.id   AF-A0A0S3SHH2-F1
#
_cell.length_a   1.000
_cell.length_b   1.000
_cell.length_c   1.000
_cell.angle_alpha   90.00
_cell.angle_beta   90.00
_cell.angle_gamma   90.00
#
_symmetry.space_group_name_H-M   'P 1'
#
loop_
_entity.id
_entity.type
_entity.pdbx_description
1 polymer ?
#
loop_
_entity_poly.entity_id
_entity_poly.type
_entity_poly.pdbx_seq_one_letter_code
_entity_poly.pdbx_strand_id
1 'polypeptide(L)' 'INLQIVEFHNARGLFGMEDAKECRKELNPGEWWDMFGDGTPELKRFAIRILSLTCSSSGCERNWSSFEMVI' A
#
# COMPACT_ATOMS: atom_id res chain seq x y z
N ILE A 1 -0.94 10.46 -10.63
CA ILE A 1 -0.41 9.09 -10.40
C ILE A 1 0.99 8.87 -11.01
N ASN A 2 1.27 9.25 -12.27
CA ASN A 2 2.55 8.97 -12.94
C ASN A 2 3.79 9.43 -12.16
N LEU A 3 3.77 10.62 -11.55
CA LEU A 3 4.90 11.09 -10.73
C LEU A 3 5.13 10.19 -9.50
N GLN A 4 4.06 9.75 -8.82
CA GLN A 4 4.16 8.85 -7.67
C GLN A 4 4.69 7.46 -8.06
N ILE A 5 4.32 6.98 -9.25
CA ILE A 5 4.88 5.75 -9.81
C ILE A 5 6.37 5.90 -10.06
N VAL A 6 6.82 7.05 -10.59
CA VAL A 6 8.24 7.35 -10.80
C VAL A 6 9.00 7.40 -9.47
N GLU A 7 8.43 8.02 -8.44
CA GLU A 7 9.01 8.07 -7.09
C GLU A 7 9.17 6.67 -6.48
N PHE A 8 8.13 5.83 -6.58
CA PHE A 8 8.19 4.44 -6.14
C PHE A 8 9.18 3.60 -6.95
N HIS A 9 9.14 3.70 -8.28
CA HIS A 9 10.00 2.94 -9.19
C HIS A 9 11.48 3.25 -8.97
N ASN A 10 11.80 4.53 -8.78
CA ASN A 10 13.17 4.98 -8.54
C ASN A 10 13.60 4.90 -7.07
N ALA A 11 12.76 4.32 -6.20
CA ALA A 11 12.98 4.24 -4.76
C ALA A 11 13.43 5.59 -4.17
N ARG A 12 12.64 6.64 -4.44
CA ARG A 12 12.89 8.00 -3.94
C ARG A 12 12.09 8.28 -2.67
N GLY A 13 12.54 9.28 -1.92
CA GLY A 13 11.91 9.68 -0.66
C GLY A 13 11.86 8.51 0.34
N LEU A 14 10.68 8.26 0.90
CA LEU A 14 10.45 7.22 1.90
C LEU A 14 10.78 5.81 1.38
N PHE A 15 10.61 5.54 0.08
CA PHE A 15 10.93 4.23 -0.50
C PHE A 15 12.44 3.98 -0.67
N GLY A 16 13.25 5.03 -0.59
CA GLY A 16 14.71 4.94 -0.72
C GLY A 16 15.43 4.56 0.56
N MET A 17 14.76 4.72 1.71
CA MET A 17 15.28 4.40 3.04
C MET A 17 15.71 2.93 3.12
N GLU A 18 16.77 2.66 3.87
CA GLU A 18 17.22 1.28 4.10
C GLU A 18 16.14 0.48 4.82
N ASP A 19 15.53 1.05 5.86
CA ASP A 19 14.39 0.48 6.58
C ASP A 19 13.24 0.09 5.63
N ALA A 20 12.92 0.94 4.65
CA ALA A 20 11.87 0.66 3.68
C ALA A 20 12.21 -0.55 2.80
N LYS A 21 13.49 -0.81 2.53
CA LYS A 21 13.94 -1.96 1.72
C LYS A 21 14.00 -3.23 2.55
N GLU A 22 14.46 -3.15 3.78
CA GLU A 22 14.57 -4.28 4.71
C GLU A 22 13.19 -4.77 5.15
N CYS A 23 12.36 -3.86 5.68
CA CYS A 23 11.03 -4.17 6.17
C CYS A 23 10.07 -4.64 5.06
N ARG A 24 10.42 -4.48 3.78
CA ARG A 24 9.59 -4.90 2.64
C ARG A 24 9.31 -6.41 2.60
N LYS A 25 10.22 -7.22 3.14
CA LYS A 25 10.08 -8.68 3.19
C LYS A 25 9.49 -9.17 4.50
N GLU A 26 9.55 -8.36 5.54
CA GLU A 26 9.13 -8.71 6.89
C GLU A 26 7.69 -8.27 7.17
N LEU A 27 7.29 -7.10 6.66
CA LEU A 27 5.96 -6.55 6.87
C LEU A 27 4.93 -7.09 5.88
N ASN A 28 3.69 -7.17 6.34
CA ASN A 28 2.55 -7.36 5.46
C ASN A 28 2.52 -6.23 4.41
N PRO A 29 2.18 -6.51 3.15
CA PRO A 29 2.20 -5.49 2.10
C PRO A 29 1.35 -4.25 2.43
N GLY A 30 0.22 -4.43 3.12
CA GLY A 30 -0.63 -3.32 3.57
C GLY A 30 0.06 -2.41 4.59
N GLU A 31 0.69 -2.99 5.61
CA GLU A 31 1.45 -2.29 6.66
C GLU A 31 2.64 -1.54 6.07
N TRP A 32 3.37 -2.17 5.14
CA TRP A 32 4.49 -1.53 4.46
C TRP A 32 4.04 -0.32 3.64
N TRP A 33 2.94 -0.45 2.89
CA TRP A 33 2.35 0.68 2.16
C TRP A 33 1.82 1.75 3.10
N ASP A 34 1.38 1.39 4.31
CA ASP A 34 0.97 2.37 5.30
C ASP A 34 2.15 3.21 5.80
N MET A 35 3.26 2.57 6.16
CA MET A 35 4.45 3.24 6.71
C MET A 35 5.23 4.07 5.69
N PHE A 36 5.44 3.55 4.48
CA PHE A 36 6.34 4.17 3.50
C PHE A 36 5.62 4.83 2.32
N GLY A 37 4.30 4.60 2.18
CA GLY A 37 3.50 5.10 1.07
C GLY A 37 3.02 6.55 1.22
N ASP A 38 3.29 7.21 2.34
CA ASP A 38 2.76 8.56 2.64
C ASP A 38 3.27 9.65 1.67
N GLY A 39 4.45 9.45 1.07
CA GLY A 39 4.94 10.30 -0.02
C GLY A 39 4.18 10.15 -1.33
N THR A 40 3.34 9.12 -1.43
CA THR A 40 2.57 8.77 -2.63
C THR A 40 1.13 8.40 -2.28
N PRO A 41 0.28 9.34 -1.83
CA PRO A 41 -1.03 9.04 -1.27
C PRO A 41 -1.99 8.36 -2.26
N GLU A 42 -1.90 8.68 -3.55
CA GLU A 42 -2.77 8.10 -4.57
C GLU A 42 -2.34 6.67 -4.91
N LEU A 43 -1.03 6.42 -4.98
CA LEU A 43 -0.46 5.10 -5.19
C LEU A 43 -0.68 4.19 -3.97
N LYS A 44 -0.51 4.72 -2.75
CA LYS A 44 -0.82 4.04 -1.47
C LYS A 44 -2.26 3.57 -1.44
N ARG A 45 -3.24 4.44 -1.73
CA ARG A 45 -4.66 4.08 -1.80
C ARG A 45 -4.93 2.97 -2.82
N PHE A 46 -4.33 3.06 -4.00
CA PHE A 46 -4.50 2.05 -5.04
C PHE A 46 -3.90 0.70 -4.65
N ALA A 47 -2.68 0.71 -4.11
CA ALA A 47 -1.99 -0.50 -3.66
C ALA A 47 -2.74 -1.18 -2.51
N ILE A 48 -3.16 -0.43 -1.49
CA ILE A 48 -3.97 -0.96 -0.38
C ILE A 48 -5.27 -1.56 -0.90
N ARG A 49 -5.97 -0.90 -1.83
CA ARG A 49 -7.21 -1.43 -2.42
C ARG A 49 -6.99 -2.76 -3.13
N ILE A 50 -5.95 -2.88 -3.94
CA ILE A 50 -5.62 -4.14 -4.63
C ILE A 50 -5.25 -5.23 -3.62
N LEU A 51 -4.41 -4.91 -2.64
CA LEU A 51 -3.98 -5.86 -1.61
C LEU A 51 -5.17 -6.39 -0.82
N SER A 52 -6.11 -5.52 -0.42
CA SER A 52 -7.35 -5.92 0.27
C SER A 52 -8.23 -6.81 -0.60
N LEU A 53 -8.31 -6.56 -1.90
CA LEU A 53 -9.04 -7.43 -2.84
C LEU A 53 -8.39 -8.81 -2.96
N THR A 54 -7.06 -8.89 -3.04
CA THR A 54 -6.34 -10.17 -3.12
C THR A 54 -6.44 -10.99 -1.84
N CYS A 55 -6.41 -10.35 -0.66
CA CYS A 55 -6.63 -11.02 0.62
C CYS A 55 -8.06 -11.55 0.75
N SER A 56 -9.06 -10.82 0.22
CA SER A 56 -10.46 -11.28 0.22
C SER A 56 -10.71 -12.53 -0.63
N SER A 57 -9.78 -12.88 -1.54
CA SER A 57 -9.88 -14.07 -2.39
C SER A 57 -9.34 -15.34 -1.73
N SER A 58 -8.73 -15.27 -0.53
CA SER A 58 -8.13 -16.45 0.13
C SER A 58 -8.40 -16.62 1.63
N GLY A 59 -9.21 -15.79 2.28
CA GLY A 59 -9.55 -16.02 3.69
C GLY A 59 -10.30 -14.86 4.36
N CYS A 60 -11.45 -15.20 4.94
CA CYS A 60 -12.45 -14.37 5.58
C CYS A 60 -11.97 -13.36 6.65
N GLU A 61 -12.75 -12.26 6.72
CA GLU A 61 -13.10 -11.46 7.92
C GLU A 61 -12.03 -10.59 8.61
N ARG A 62 -11.94 -9.31 8.24
CA ARG A 62 -12.16 -8.19 9.21
C ARG A 62 -12.17 -6.80 8.55
N ASN A 63 -13.22 -6.05 8.89
CA ASN A 63 -13.49 -4.63 8.64
C ASN A 63 -13.89 -4.23 7.21
N TRP A 64 -15.15 -4.51 6.86
CA TRP A 64 -15.83 -3.92 5.70
C TRP A 64 -16.72 -2.70 6.03
N SER A 65 -16.70 -2.17 7.26
CA SER A 65 -17.56 -1.04 7.64
C SER A 65 -17.12 0.33 7.12
N SER A 66 -16.48 0.42 5.95
CA SER A 66 -16.16 1.71 5.31
C SER A 66 -16.38 1.76 3.80
N PHE A 67 -16.91 0.70 3.17
CA PHE A 67 -17.16 0.71 1.73
C PHE A 67 -18.63 0.55 1.31
N GLU A 68 -19.59 0.59 2.24
CA GLU A 68 -21.03 0.65 1.94
C GLU A 68 -21.59 2.08 1.77
N MET A 69 -20.80 3.03 1.26
CA MET A 69 -21.36 4.34 0.90
C MET A 69 -20.69 4.93 -0.34
N VAL A 70 -20.78 4.24 -1.47
CA VAL A 70 -21.00 4.86 -2.79
C VAL A 70 -21.71 3.84 -3.70
N ILE A 71 -23.04 3.86 -3.71
CA ILE A 71 -23.85 3.53 -4.89
C ILE A 71 -24.50 4.83 -5.35
#